data_AF-R5QLN7-F1
#
_entry.id   AF-R5QLN7-F1
#
_cell.length_a   1.000
_cell.length_b   1.000
_cell.length_c   1.000
_cell.angle_alpha   90.00
_cell.angle_beta   90.00
_cell.angle_gamma   90.00
#
_symmetry.space_group_name_H-M   'P 1'
#
loop_
_entity.id
_entity.type
_entity.pdbx_description
1 polymer ?
#
loop_
_entity_poly.entity_id
_entity_poly.type
_entity_poly.pdbx_seq_one_letter_code
_entity_poly.pdbx_strand_id
1 'polypeptide(L)'
;MDSKLKAQVIACVSVIVLLILGTVYLINREKTAATGIQVTSMQQESAEAQNGIYARYQLNPDKDPTAFLQDPDFFDVEPEEADQSKVLSLQASSTQKDLRIFVVDGNGNPVSGQQFTFRIAKDGAQTQTYEDEDQDGMLYLTDLTAGEYAVSLNPVDGYAVPDTALSASVSESVSYTVLQDISFLVKTEDEVDPAVEDTGVREAEEDADGTETNVRLADGASVFGIDVSKWNKEIDWQKVKAAGVEYAIIRCGYRGASTGALVEDPYFEKNIKNATEAGVRVGVYFFTQATTPVEAVEEASMVLMLCNQYKISFPLYIDTEGAGGNGRADGLDVETRTAVCTAFCETIENAGYTAGVYASKNWLTGKLDAQKLSPYSVWLAQYSGKPSYQGTYDMWQYTSAGTVDGISTLVDFNVSYMDY
;
A
#
# COMPACT_ATOMS: atom_id res chain seq x y z
N MET A 1 8.49 42.95 -22.60
CA MET A 1 7.02 43.16 -22.54
C MET A 1 6.77 44.47 -21.80
N ASP A 2 6.21 45.44 -22.50
CA ASP A 2 6.00 46.81 -22.03
C ASP A 2 5.10 46.84 -20.78
N SER A 3 5.46 47.66 -19.77
CA SER A 3 4.80 47.71 -18.45
C SER A 3 3.31 48.03 -18.57
N LYS A 4 2.93 48.80 -19.60
CA LYS A 4 1.53 49.12 -19.92
C LYS A 4 0.75 47.92 -20.45
N LEU A 5 1.40 47.04 -21.21
CA LEU A 5 0.79 45.83 -21.75
C LEU A 5 0.49 44.81 -20.64
N LYS A 6 1.38 44.69 -19.64
CA LYS A 6 1.14 43.83 -18.45
C LYS A 6 -0.06 44.31 -17.62
N ALA A 7 -0.18 45.62 -17.41
CA ALA A 7 -1.31 46.20 -16.67
C ALA A 7 -2.64 46.01 -17.42
N GLN A 8 -2.64 46.12 -18.76
CA GLN A 8 -3.82 45.86 -19.58
C GLN A 8 -4.22 44.38 -19.59
N VAL A 9 -3.26 43.46 -19.62
CA VAL A 9 -3.53 42.02 -19.55
C VAL A 9 -4.10 41.62 -18.19
N ILE A 10 -3.56 42.15 -17.08
CA ILE A 10 -4.09 41.88 -15.75
C ILE A 10 -5.52 42.43 -15.61
N ALA A 11 -5.78 43.65 -16.09
CA ALA A 11 -7.13 44.22 -16.07
C ALA A 11 -8.12 43.37 -16.90
N CYS A 12 -7.73 42.88 -18.08
CA CYS A 12 -8.56 41.99 -18.89
C CYS A 12 -8.84 40.65 -18.19
N VAL A 13 -7.84 40.05 -17.56
CA VAL A 13 -8.00 38.78 -16.82
C VAL A 13 -8.92 38.97 -15.61
N SER A 14 -8.79 40.07 -14.87
CA SER A 14 -9.69 40.39 -13.74
C SER A 14 -11.13 40.58 -14.19
N VAL A 15 -11.37 41.22 -15.35
CA VAL A 15 -12.72 41.38 -15.91
C VAL A 15 -13.32 40.03 -16.32
N ILE A 16 -12.52 39.14 -16.92
CA ILE A 16 -12.96 37.80 -17.31
C ILE A 16 -13.32 36.96 -16.07
N VAL A 17 -12.51 37.02 -15.01
CA VAL A 17 -12.78 36.31 -13.75
C VAL A 17 -14.07 36.83 -13.09
N LEU A 18 -14.29 38.14 -13.09
CA LEU A 18 -15.53 38.73 -12.55
C LEU A 18 -16.77 38.35 -13.39
N LEU A 19 -16.63 38.24 -14.71
CA LEU A 19 -17.70 37.76 -15.58
C LEU A 19 -18.03 36.28 -15.32
N ILE A 20 -17.02 35.43 -15.10
CA ILE A 20 -17.20 34.01 -14.77
C ILE A 20 -17.86 33.86 -13.39
N LEU A 21 -17.43 34.63 -12.39
CA LEU A 21 -18.08 34.62 -11.07
C LEU A 21 -19.53 35.13 -11.14
N GLY A 22 -19.79 36.15 -11.97
CA GLY A 22 -21.12 36.67 -12.23
C GLY A 22 -22.04 35.65 -12.92
N THR A 23 -21.55 34.90 -13.90
CA THR A 23 -22.34 33.86 -14.57
C THR A 23 -22.58 32.66 -13.65
N VAL A 24 -21.59 32.23 -12.87
CA VAL A 24 -21.78 31.19 -11.83
C VAL A 24 -22.82 31.62 -10.79
N TYR A 25 -22.78 32.88 -10.34
CA TYR A 25 -23.77 33.42 -9.42
C TYR A 25 -25.19 33.46 -10.04
N LEU A 26 -25.31 33.86 -11.31
CA LEU A 26 -26.61 33.88 -12.00
C LEU A 26 -27.16 32.47 -12.25
N ILE A 27 -26.30 31.51 -12.64
CA ILE A 27 -26.68 30.09 -12.81
C ILE A 27 -27.15 29.49 -11.47
N ASN A 28 -26.43 29.78 -10.38
CA ASN A 28 -26.84 29.32 -9.05
C ASN A 28 -28.14 29.99 -8.60
N ARG A 29 -28.32 31.29 -8.86
CA ARG A 29 -29.56 32.02 -8.55
C ARG A 29 -30.76 31.50 -9.34
N GLU A 30 -30.58 31.13 -10.62
CA GLU A 30 -31.65 30.50 -11.41
C GLU A 30 -31.96 29.09 -10.91
N LYS A 31 -30.97 28.32 -10.44
CA LYS A 31 -31.22 27.03 -9.77
C LYS A 31 -31.98 27.19 -8.45
N THR A 32 -31.73 28.25 -7.68
CA THR A 32 -32.50 28.56 -6.45
C THR A 32 -33.90 29.09 -6.76
N ALA A 33 -34.11 29.77 -7.89
CA ALA A 33 -35.42 30.25 -8.32
C ALA A 33 -36.28 29.16 -8.97
N ALA A 34 -35.67 28.15 -9.59
CA ALA A 34 -36.36 26.99 -10.17
C ALA A 34 -36.77 25.94 -9.13
N THR A 35 -36.16 25.96 -7.94
CA THR A 35 -36.63 25.23 -6.76
C THR A 35 -37.54 26.14 -5.93
N GLY A 36 -38.70 26.47 -6.50
CA GLY A 36 -39.79 27.06 -5.75
C GLY A 36 -40.24 26.09 -4.65
N ILE A 37 -39.69 26.24 -3.44
CA ILE A 37 -40.28 25.66 -2.24
C ILE A 37 -41.60 26.39 -2.03
N GLN A 38 -42.68 25.81 -2.54
CA GLN A 38 -43.98 26.02 -1.94
C GLN A 38 -43.91 25.45 -0.53
N VAL A 39 -43.92 26.33 0.46
CA VAL A 39 -44.22 25.96 1.84
C VAL A 39 -45.70 25.61 1.89
N THR A 40 -46.01 24.40 1.46
CA THR A 40 -47.29 23.76 1.75
C THR A 40 -47.17 23.21 3.16
N SER A 41 -47.99 23.75 4.05
CA SER A 41 -48.13 23.32 5.44
C SER A 41 -48.30 21.80 5.52
N MET A 42 -47.27 21.09 5.97
CA MET A 42 -47.41 19.75 6.53
C MET A 42 -47.43 19.88 8.04
N GLN A 43 -48.65 20.03 8.55
CA GLN A 43 -49.01 19.53 9.88
C GLN A 43 -48.79 18.01 9.89
N GLN A 44 -48.32 17.53 11.05
CA GLN A 44 -48.16 16.11 11.44
C GLN A 44 -47.04 15.32 10.77
N GLU A 45 -45.84 15.35 11.37
CA GLU A 45 -45.33 14.24 12.19
C GLU A 45 -43.95 14.59 12.79
N SER A 46 -43.96 15.02 14.06
CA SER A 46 -42.88 14.83 15.07
C SER A 46 -43.31 15.51 16.36
N ALA A 47 -44.41 15.01 16.94
CA ALA A 47 -44.96 15.51 18.21
C ALA A 47 -44.05 15.21 19.44
N GLU A 48 -42.90 14.56 19.25
CA GLU A 48 -41.97 14.21 20.34
C GLU A 48 -40.74 15.13 20.43
N ALA A 49 -40.36 15.84 19.36
CA ALA A 49 -39.21 16.75 19.39
C ALA A 49 -39.55 18.19 19.81
N GLN A 50 -40.80 18.64 19.63
CA GLN A 50 -41.21 20.01 19.99
C GLN A 50 -41.54 20.21 21.49
N ASN A 51 -41.66 19.14 22.28
CA ASN A 51 -42.07 19.23 23.68
C ASN A 51 -40.92 19.34 24.68
N GLY A 52 -39.66 19.13 24.28
CA GLY A 52 -38.55 19.06 25.25
C GLY A 52 -38.22 20.41 25.90
N ILE A 53 -38.01 21.44 25.08
CA ILE A 53 -37.42 22.71 25.55
C ILE A 53 -38.47 23.62 26.21
N TYR A 54 -39.66 23.75 25.61
CA TYR A 54 -40.72 24.62 26.14
C TYR A 54 -41.44 24.03 27.37
N ALA A 55 -41.61 22.71 27.44
CA ALA A 55 -42.25 22.07 28.60
C ALA A 55 -41.33 22.04 29.83
N ARG A 56 -40.01 21.93 29.64
CA ARG A 56 -39.01 21.93 30.72
C ARG A 56 -39.05 23.21 31.57
N TYR A 57 -39.39 24.34 30.96
CA TYR A 57 -39.43 25.65 31.61
C TYR A 57 -40.82 26.31 31.67
N GLN A 58 -41.88 25.59 31.27
CA GLN A 58 -43.27 26.10 31.24
C GLN A 58 -43.44 27.40 30.44
N LEU A 59 -42.70 27.55 29.33
CA LEU A 59 -42.69 28.78 28.54
C LEU A 59 -43.78 28.74 27.46
N ASN A 60 -44.43 29.89 27.23
CA ASN A 60 -45.43 30.06 26.18
C ASN A 60 -44.78 30.77 24.96
N PRO A 61 -44.59 30.08 23.82
CA PRO A 61 -43.90 30.64 22.65
C PRO A 61 -44.63 31.82 22.01
N ASP A 62 -45.93 32.00 22.27
CA ASP A 62 -46.71 33.14 21.76
C ASP A 62 -46.56 34.41 22.62
N LYS A 63 -45.96 34.32 23.81
CA LYS A 63 -45.89 35.43 24.78
C LYS A 63 -44.47 35.88 25.12
N ASP A 64 -43.46 35.05 24.90
CA ASP A 64 -42.06 35.42 25.15
C ASP A 64 -41.11 34.85 24.10
N PRO A 65 -40.99 35.51 22.92
CA PRO A 65 -40.13 35.04 21.84
C PRO A 65 -38.63 35.21 22.13
N THR A 66 -38.26 35.81 23.26
CA THR A 66 -36.85 36.03 23.67
C THR A 66 -36.40 35.12 24.81
N ALA A 67 -37.29 34.27 25.33
CA ALA A 67 -37.00 33.41 26.49
C ALA A 67 -35.80 32.47 26.28
N PHE A 68 -35.51 32.09 25.03
CA PHE A 68 -34.34 31.28 24.68
C PHE A 68 -32.99 31.97 24.98
N LEU A 69 -32.95 33.31 25.07
CA LEU A 69 -31.74 34.07 25.45
C LEU A 69 -31.43 34.00 26.95
N GLN A 70 -32.36 33.49 27.76
CA GLN A 70 -32.19 33.34 29.20
C GLN A 70 -31.80 31.93 29.61
N ASP A 71 -31.80 30.98 28.67
CA ASP A 71 -31.31 29.63 28.90
C ASP A 71 -29.78 29.66 28.70
N PRO A 72 -28.98 29.57 29.79
CA PRO A 72 -27.53 29.62 29.71
C PRO A 72 -26.97 28.45 28.88
N ASP A 73 -27.74 27.36 28.76
CA ASP A 73 -27.34 26.16 28.02
C ASP A 73 -27.85 26.16 26.56
N PHE A 74 -28.60 27.19 26.13
CA PHE A 74 -29.20 27.24 24.78
C PHE A 74 -28.15 27.31 23.66
N PHE A 75 -27.02 27.96 23.94
CA PHE A 75 -25.88 28.02 23.03
C PHE A 75 -24.79 26.98 23.37
N ASP A 76 -24.94 26.26 24.50
CA ASP A 76 -24.06 25.17 24.94
C ASP A 76 -24.68 23.79 24.64
N VAL A 77 -25.38 23.68 23.50
CA VAL A 77 -25.64 22.36 22.92
C VAL A 77 -24.34 21.92 22.27
N GLU A 78 -23.46 21.26 23.04
CA GLU A 78 -22.43 20.43 22.41
C GLU A 78 -23.17 19.41 21.53
N PRO A 79 -22.95 19.40 20.21
CA PRO A 79 -23.50 18.33 19.39
C PRO A 79 -22.99 17.01 19.99
N GLU A 80 -23.87 16.05 20.25
CA GLU A 80 -23.42 14.67 20.50
C GLU A 80 -22.51 14.32 19.32
N GLU A 81 -21.20 14.21 19.56
CA GLU A 81 -20.27 13.77 18.54
C GLU A 81 -20.77 12.42 18.09
N ALA A 82 -21.21 12.33 16.83
CA ALA A 82 -21.58 11.07 16.24
C ALA A 82 -20.41 10.12 16.45
N ASP A 83 -20.68 8.97 17.07
CA ASP A 83 -19.68 7.93 17.32
C ASP A 83 -19.02 7.58 15.98
N GLN A 84 -17.82 8.10 15.76
CA GLN A 84 -17.13 8.02 14.47
C GLN A 84 -16.86 6.54 14.10
N SER A 85 -16.82 5.64 15.08
CA SER A 85 -16.70 4.20 14.84
C SER A 85 -17.93 3.58 14.15
N LYS A 86 -19.07 4.28 14.16
CA LYS A 86 -20.35 3.82 13.57
C LYS A 86 -20.72 4.54 12.28
N VAL A 87 -19.93 5.53 11.86
CA VAL A 87 -20.10 6.18 10.56
C VAL A 87 -19.25 5.43 9.55
N LEU A 88 -19.84 4.93 8.47
CA LEU A 88 -19.10 4.23 7.43
C LEU A 88 -18.77 5.16 6.27
N SER A 89 -17.66 4.88 5.61
CA SER A 89 -17.29 5.44 4.32
C SER A 89 -16.66 4.36 3.45
N LEU A 90 -16.69 4.59 2.13
CA LEU A 90 -16.11 3.66 1.15
C LEU A 90 -14.81 4.26 0.62
N GLN A 91 -13.79 3.42 0.55
CA GLN A 91 -12.58 3.70 -0.21
C GLN A 91 -12.43 2.67 -1.32
N ALA A 92 -11.86 3.06 -2.45
CA ALA A 92 -11.62 2.13 -3.54
C ALA A 92 -10.27 2.40 -4.19
N SER A 93 -9.63 1.33 -4.61
CA SER A 93 -8.38 1.34 -5.33
C SER A 93 -8.51 0.44 -6.55
N SER A 94 -8.04 0.91 -7.70
CA SER A 94 -8.03 0.12 -8.93
C SER A 94 -6.63 0.04 -9.52
N THR A 95 -6.25 -1.19 -9.91
CA THR A 95 -5.01 -1.46 -10.66
C THR A 95 -5.37 -2.31 -11.85
N GLN A 96 -5.17 -1.78 -13.06
CA GLN A 96 -5.58 -2.46 -14.29
C GLN A 96 -7.07 -2.86 -14.25
N LYS A 97 -7.38 -4.16 -14.37
CA LYS A 97 -8.73 -4.74 -14.40
C LYS A 97 -9.26 -5.12 -13.02
N ASP A 98 -8.52 -4.77 -11.96
CA ASP A 98 -8.88 -5.16 -10.62
C ASP A 98 -9.39 -3.93 -9.85
N LEU A 99 -10.41 -4.12 -9.04
CA LEU A 99 -11.03 -3.10 -8.21
C LEU A 99 -11.17 -3.65 -6.79
N ARG A 100 -10.56 -2.93 -5.85
CA ARG A 100 -10.71 -3.17 -4.41
C ARG A 100 -11.56 -2.09 -3.80
N ILE A 101 -12.44 -2.49 -2.90
CA ILE A 101 -13.31 -1.61 -2.14
C ILE A 101 -13.16 -1.96 -0.67
N PHE A 102 -13.00 -0.95 0.18
CA PHE A 102 -12.89 -1.08 1.62
C PHE A 102 -14.02 -0.30 2.30
N VAL A 103 -14.58 -0.88 3.36
CA VAL A 103 -15.48 -0.22 4.29
C VAL A 103 -14.67 0.28 5.47
N VAL A 104 -14.63 1.59 5.67
CA VAL A 104 -13.90 2.22 6.77
C VAL A 104 -14.83 3.05 7.64
N ASP A 105 -14.50 3.19 8.93
CA ASP A 105 -15.23 4.02 9.88
C ASP A 105 -14.95 5.53 9.64
N GLY A 106 -15.58 6.40 10.44
CA GLY A 106 -15.40 7.85 10.39
C GLY A 106 -13.99 8.31 10.79
N ASN A 107 -13.19 7.41 11.38
CA ASN A 107 -11.78 7.64 11.68
C ASN A 107 -10.85 7.12 10.56
N GLY A 108 -11.39 6.45 9.54
CA GLY A 108 -10.64 5.85 8.44
C GLY A 108 -10.11 4.44 8.74
N ASN A 109 -10.54 3.78 9.82
CA ASN A 109 -10.15 2.41 10.14
C ASN A 109 -11.10 1.40 9.47
N PRO A 110 -10.62 0.25 8.97
CA PRO A 110 -11.49 -0.80 8.42
C PRO A 110 -12.50 -1.29 9.45
N VAL A 111 -13.70 -1.61 8.97
CA VAL A 111 -14.73 -2.24 9.77
C VAL A 111 -14.83 -3.71 9.37
N SER A 112 -14.51 -4.61 10.30
CA SER A 112 -14.57 -6.07 10.12
C SER A 112 -15.46 -6.75 11.16
N GLY A 113 -15.75 -8.04 10.97
CA GLY A 113 -16.63 -8.83 11.85
C GLY A 113 -18.12 -8.67 11.57
N GLN A 114 -18.47 -8.06 10.44
CA GLN A 114 -19.84 -7.89 9.97
C GLN A 114 -19.89 -8.15 8.46
N GLN A 115 -20.92 -8.85 8.00
CA GLN A 115 -21.13 -9.04 6.56
C GLN A 115 -21.59 -7.72 5.93
N PHE A 116 -20.88 -7.28 4.91
CA PHE A 116 -21.25 -6.14 4.07
C PHE A 116 -21.79 -6.58 2.72
N THR A 117 -22.73 -5.80 2.17
CA THR A 117 -23.27 -6.03 0.83
C THR A 117 -23.06 -4.78 -0.02
N PHE A 118 -22.27 -4.93 -1.08
CA PHE A 118 -21.91 -3.88 -2.01
C PHE A 118 -22.79 -3.92 -3.25
N ARG A 119 -23.10 -2.74 -3.78
CA ARG A 119 -23.84 -2.50 -5.01
C ARG A 119 -22.95 -1.75 -5.98
N ILE A 120 -22.64 -2.39 -7.10
CA ILE A 120 -21.68 -1.89 -8.09
C ILE A 120 -22.37 -1.75 -9.43
N ALA A 121 -22.28 -0.56 -10.02
CA ALA A 121 -22.81 -0.27 -11.35
C ALA A 121 -21.71 0.30 -12.25
N LYS A 122 -21.50 -0.34 -13.40
CA LYS A 122 -20.56 0.13 -14.41
C LYS A 122 -21.24 1.10 -15.37
N ASP A 123 -20.69 2.30 -15.58
CA ASP A 123 -21.17 3.29 -16.56
C ASP A 123 -22.69 3.56 -16.50
N GLY A 124 -23.30 3.46 -15.31
CA GLY A 124 -24.75 3.59 -15.13
C GLY A 124 -25.60 2.40 -15.62
N ALA A 125 -24.97 1.24 -15.89
CA ALA A 125 -25.62 -0.01 -16.24
C ALA A 125 -26.26 -0.71 -15.02
N GLN A 126 -26.80 -1.92 -15.23
CA GLN A 126 -27.44 -2.74 -14.19
C GLN A 126 -26.52 -2.92 -12.98
N THR A 127 -27.03 -2.59 -11.80
CA THR A 127 -26.34 -2.78 -10.52
C THR A 127 -26.19 -4.26 -10.22
N GLN A 128 -24.96 -4.71 -10.03
CA GLN A 128 -24.64 -6.03 -9.50
C GLN A 128 -24.41 -5.93 -8.00
N THR A 129 -24.80 -6.98 -7.28
CA THR A 129 -24.66 -7.06 -5.82
C THR A 129 -23.58 -8.08 -5.48
N TYR A 130 -22.69 -7.71 -4.57
CA TYR A 130 -21.59 -8.52 -4.08
C TYR A 130 -21.62 -8.56 -2.56
N GLU A 131 -21.25 -9.67 -1.97
CA GLU A 131 -21.20 -9.87 -0.51
C GLU A 131 -19.75 -10.07 -0.08
N ASP A 132 -19.40 -9.47 1.05
CA ASP A 132 -18.16 -9.76 1.79
C ASP A 132 -18.37 -11.07 2.57
N GLU A 133 -17.82 -12.16 2.04
CA GLU A 133 -18.03 -13.52 2.57
C GLU A 133 -17.17 -13.84 3.80
N ASP A 134 -15.98 -13.25 3.89
CA ASP A 134 -15.02 -13.42 4.99
C ASP A 134 -15.18 -12.39 6.11
N GLN A 135 -16.13 -11.46 5.96
CA GLN A 135 -16.49 -10.43 6.94
C GLN A 135 -15.30 -9.54 7.30
N ASP A 136 -14.39 -9.32 6.36
CA ASP A 136 -13.17 -8.55 6.54
C ASP A 136 -13.35 -7.07 6.19
N GLY A 137 -14.53 -6.68 5.68
CA GLY A 137 -14.84 -5.31 5.27
C GLY A 137 -14.30 -4.94 3.89
N MET A 138 -13.82 -5.91 3.12
CA MET A 138 -13.18 -5.71 1.82
C MET A 138 -13.91 -6.49 0.73
N LEU A 139 -13.97 -5.89 -0.47
CA LEU A 139 -14.44 -6.56 -1.66
C LEU A 139 -13.37 -6.46 -2.74
N TYR A 140 -12.93 -7.61 -3.23
CA TYR A 140 -11.97 -7.72 -4.32
C TYR A 140 -12.63 -8.26 -5.59
N LEU A 141 -12.61 -7.45 -6.65
CA LEU A 141 -13.11 -7.81 -7.96
C LEU A 141 -11.97 -7.84 -8.96
N THR A 142 -11.84 -8.94 -9.70
CA THR A 142 -10.85 -9.11 -10.77
C THR A 142 -11.50 -9.17 -12.14
N ASP A 143 -10.67 -9.04 -13.19
CA ASP A 143 -11.10 -9.19 -14.60
C ASP A 143 -12.21 -8.22 -15.05
N LEU A 144 -12.29 -7.06 -14.42
CA LEU A 144 -13.23 -6.02 -14.79
C LEU A 144 -12.86 -5.39 -16.13
N THR A 145 -13.89 -4.97 -16.85
CA THR A 145 -13.71 -4.22 -18.09
C THR A 145 -13.48 -2.75 -17.77
N ALA A 146 -12.56 -2.09 -18.46
CA ALA A 146 -12.27 -0.68 -18.20
C ALA A 146 -13.52 0.20 -18.33
N GLY A 147 -13.62 1.22 -17.48
CA GLY A 147 -14.78 2.10 -17.35
C GLY A 147 -14.92 2.66 -15.94
N GLU A 148 -15.98 3.46 -15.72
CA GLU A 148 -16.29 4.04 -14.41
C GLU A 148 -17.24 3.13 -13.65
N TYR A 149 -16.91 2.86 -12.40
CA TYR A 149 -17.69 2.02 -11.48
C TYR A 149 -18.22 2.89 -10.35
N ALA A 150 -19.54 2.89 -10.15
CA ALA A 150 -20.19 3.48 -9.02
C ALA A 150 -20.43 2.39 -7.95
N VAL A 151 -19.85 2.57 -6.78
CA VAL A 151 -19.88 1.63 -5.66
C VAL A 151 -20.71 2.23 -4.54
N SER A 152 -21.66 1.47 -4.01
CA SER A 152 -22.49 1.86 -2.87
C SER A 152 -22.67 0.69 -1.92
N LEU A 153 -23.02 0.96 -0.67
CA LEU A 153 -23.23 -0.06 0.36
C LEU A 153 -24.73 -0.16 0.68
N ASN A 154 -25.22 -1.37 0.95
CA ASN A 154 -26.55 -1.53 1.53
C ASN A 154 -26.61 -0.97 2.96
N PRO A 155 -27.81 -0.58 3.45
CA PRO A 155 -27.99 -0.26 4.86
C PRO A 155 -27.54 -1.41 5.76
N VAL A 156 -26.74 -1.11 6.78
CA VAL A 156 -26.26 -2.06 7.78
C VAL A 156 -26.77 -1.63 9.15
N ASP A 157 -27.37 -2.56 9.89
CA ASP A 157 -27.93 -2.27 11.22
C ASP A 157 -26.82 -1.79 12.17
N GLY A 158 -27.06 -0.64 12.83
CA GLY A 158 -26.13 -0.06 13.80
C GLY A 158 -25.06 0.85 13.21
N TYR A 159 -25.01 1.00 11.89
CA TYR A 159 -24.05 1.87 11.19
C TYR A 159 -24.75 2.94 10.34
N ALA A 160 -24.15 4.13 10.26
CA ALA A 160 -24.54 5.18 9.33
C ALA A 160 -23.80 4.98 8.01
N VAL A 161 -24.53 4.55 6.98
CA VAL A 161 -23.99 4.23 5.65
C VAL A 161 -24.00 5.48 4.76
N PRO A 162 -22.99 5.72 3.90
CA PRO A 162 -22.97 6.89 3.03
C PRO A 162 -24.06 6.79 1.95
N ASP A 163 -24.82 7.88 1.78
CA ASP A 163 -25.88 7.99 0.77
C ASP A 163 -25.35 8.19 -0.67
N THR A 164 -24.07 8.55 -0.80
CA THR A 164 -23.42 8.81 -2.09
C THR A 164 -22.58 7.62 -2.54
N ALA A 165 -22.77 7.21 -3.79
CA ALA A 165 -21.91 6.21 -4.40
C ALA A 165 -20.48 6.77 -4.61
N LEU A 166 -19.48 5.96 -4.28
CA LEU A 166 -18.09 6.20 -4.59
C LEU A 166 -17.84 5.92 -6.09
N SER A 167 -17.16 6.83 -6.78
CA SER A 167 -16.73 6.61 -8.17
C SER A 167 -15.31 6.05 -8.17
N ALA A 168 -15.11 4.95 -8.89
CA ALA A 168 -13.80 4.33 -9.10
C ALA A 168 -13.60 4.06 -10.60
N SER A 169 -12.41 4.41 -11.12
CA SER A 169 -12.06 4.21 -12.53
C SER A 169 -11.20 2.98 -12.69
N VAL A 170 -11.57 2.07 -13.60
CA VAL A 170 -10.82 0.86 -13.92
C VAL A 170 -10.19 1.03 -15.31
N SER A 171 -8.90 0.71 -15.45
CA SER A 171 -8.12 0.92 -16.68
C SER A 171 -7.69 -0.38 -17.35
N GLU A 172 -7.48 -0.39 -18.66
CA GLU A 172 -6.89 -1.57 -19.34
C GLU A 172 -5.37 -1.70 -19.11
N SER A 173 -4.70 -0.60 -18.75
CA SER A 173 -3.26 -0.55 -18.49
C SER A 173 -2.95 -0.65 -17.01
N VAL A 174 -1.86 -1.35 -16.67
CA VAL A 174 -1.32 -1.35 -15.30
C VAL A 174 -0.90 0.07 -14.94
N SER A 175 -1.35 0.55 -13.78
CA SER A 175 -0.85 1.79 -13.18
C SER A 175 0.25 1.40 -12.20
N TYR A 176 1.49 1.80 -12.48
CA TYR A 176 2.65 1.59 -11.59
C TYR A 176 2.72 2.67 -10.51
N THR A 177 1.57 2.94 -9.89
CA THR A 177 1.40 3.95 -8.83
C THR A 177 1.16 3.24 -7.52
N VAL A 178 1.76 3.77 -6.45
CA VAL A 178 1.62 3.26 -5.09
C VAL A 178 0.16 3.24 -4.66
N LEU A 179 -0.29 2.10 -4.13
CA LEU A 179 -1.58 1.95 -3.48
C LEU A 179 -1.50 2.59 -2.09
N GLN A 180 -2.21 3.69 -1.87
CA GLN A 180 -2.11 4.48 -0.64
C GLN A 180 -2.55 3.70 0.61
N ASP A 181 -3.54 2.80 0.45
CA ASP A 181 -4.16 2.08 1.55
C ASP A 181 -3.95 0.55 1.44
N ILE A 182 -2.73 0.12 1.10
CA ILE A 182 -2.40 -1.32 1.01
C ILE A 182 -2.36 -2.02 2.38
N SER A 183 -2.38 -1.28 3.49
CA SER A 183 -2.26 -1.83 4.86
C SER A 183 -3.32 -2.89 5.16
N PHE A 184 -4.50 -2.75 4.57
CA PHE A 184 -5.62 -3.66 4.74
C PHE A 184 -5.41 -5.04 4.09
N LEU A 185 -4.49 -5.15 3.13
CA LEU A 185 -4.14 -6.42 2.49
C LEU A 185 -2.96 -7.11 3.17
N VAL A 186 -2.24 -6.40 4.04
CA VAL A 186 -1.07 -6.91 4.73
C VAL A 186 -1.52 -7.71 5.94
N LYS A 187 -1.14 -8.98 5.96
CA LYS A 187 -1.36 -9.89 7.07
C LYS A 187 -0.11 -9.99 7.93
N THR A 188 -0.33 -10.33 9.19
CA THR A 188 0.69 -10.80 10.12
C THR A 188 0.88 -12.30 9.97
N GLU A 189 2.03 -12.82 10.43
CA GLU A 189 2.33 -14.26 10.30
C GLU A 189 1.34 -15.14 11.10
N ASP A 190 0.73 -14.62 12.17
CA ASP A 190 -0.30 -15.32 12.96
C ASP A 190 -1.68 -15.41 12.28
N GLU A 191 -1.90 -14.63 11.22
CA GLU A 191 -3.12 -14.66 10.40
C GLU A 191 -3.04 -15.65 9.22
N VAL A 192 -1.89 -16.31 9.03
CA VAL A 192 -1.64 -17.28 7.96
C VAL A 192 -1.05 -18.58 8.50
N ASP A 193 -0.98 -19.62 7.66
CA ASP A 193 -0.19 -20.81 7.97
C ASP A 193 1.21 -20.66 7.34
N PRO A 194 2.23 -20.22 8.10
CA PRO A 194 3.55 -19.96 7.54
C PRO A 194 4.23 -21.20 6.97
N ALA A 195 3.84 -22.42 7.41
CA ALA A 195 4.45 -23.65 6.91
C ALA A 195 4.08 -23.93 5.45
N VAL A 196 2.96 -23.40 4.97
CA VAL A 196 2.53 -23.52 3.56
C VAL A 196 2.80 -22.24 2.77
N GLU A 197 2.86 -21.09 3.43
CA GLU A 197 3.03 -19.79 2.76
C GLU A 197 4.50 -19.36 2.58
N ASP A 198 5.38 -19.70 3.52
CA ASP A 198 6.81 -19.34 3.50
C ASP A 198 7.67 -20.61 3.64
N THR A 199 7.83 -21.32 2.51
CA THR A 199 8.47 -22.65 2.47
C THR A 199 9.98 -22.62 2.72
N GLY A 200 10.62 -21.44 2.72
CA GLY A 200 12.02 -21.25 3.12
C GLY A 200 13.04 -22.03 2.29
N VAL A 201 12.78 -22.24 0.99
CA VAL A 201 13.65 -23.01 0.10
C VAL A 201 14.83 -22.16 -0.37
N ARG A 202 16.06 -22.71 -0.30
CA ARG A 202 17.30 -22.03 -0.71
C ARG A 202 17.82 -22.61 -2.03
N GLU A 203 17.16 -22.29 -3.14
CA GLU A 203 17.50 -22.88 -4.45
C GLU A 203 18.92 -22.56 -4.91
N ALA A 204 19.49 -21.43 -4.49
CA ALA A 204 20.88 -21.08 -4.78
C ALA A 204 21.90 -22.12 -4.26
N GLU A 205 21.55 -22.91 -3.23
CA GLU A 205 22.41 -24.02 -2.74
C GLU A 205 22.53 -25.16 -3.75
N GLU A 206 21.54 -25.33 -4.64
CA GLU A 206 21.59 -26.36 -5.69
C GLU A 206 22.61 -26.04 -6.80
N ASP A 207 22.95 -24.75 -7.00
CA ASP A 207 23.97 -24.29 -7.95
C ASP A 207 25.35 -24.10 -7.30
N ALA A 208 25.50 -24.39 -6.00
CA ALA A 208 26.75 -24.24 -5.31
C ALA A 208 27.83 -25.16 -5.91
N ASP A 209 29.00 -24.60 -6.24
CA ASP A 209 30.10 -25.38 -6.82
C ASP A 209 31.05 -25.99 -5.77
N GLY A 210 30.76 -25.75 -4.48
CA GLY A 210 31.54 -26.21 -3.34
C GLY A 210 32.84 -25.43 -3.14
N THR A 211 33.05 -24.33 -3.85
CA THR A 211 34.23 -23.47 -3.73
C THR A 211 33.94 -22.15 -3.00
N GLU A 212 32.71 -21.95 -2.54
CA GLU A 212 32.30 -20.80 -1.76
C GLU A 212 33.11 -20.66 -0.47
N THR A 213 33.19 -19.42 0.00
CA THR A 213 33.87 -19.08 1.25
C THR A 213 32.86 -18.59 2.26
N ASN A 214 32.96 -19.12 3.49
CA ASN A 214 32.08 -18.74 4.60
C ASN A 214 32.67 -17.63 5.46
N VAL A 215 33.77 -17.03 5.00
CA VAL A 215 34.41 -15.87 5.64
C VAL A 215 34.23 -14.62 4.81
N ARG A 216 34.31 -13.45 5.47
CA ARG A 216 34.31 -12.15 4.81
C ARG A 216 35.37 -12.11 3.70
N LEU A 217 34.96 -11.69 2.50
CA LEU A 217 35.90 -11.42 1.42
C LEU A 217 36.76 -10.20 1.75
N ALA A 218 38.07 -10.34 1.59
CA ALA A 218 39.05 -9.27 1.78
C ALA A 218 39.30 -8.53 0.47
N ASP A 219 38.24 -7.96 -0.10
CA ASP A 219 38.31 -7.14 -1.30
C ASP A 219 38.13 -5.66 -0.93
N GLY A 220 39.20 -4.88 -1.02
CA GLY A 220 39.22 -3.47 -0.58
C GLY A 220 38.42 -2.53 -1.49
N ALA A 221 37.82 -3.03 -2.57
CA ALA A 221 36.96 -2.28 -3.47
C ALA A 221 35.47 -2.61 -3.31
N SER A 222 35.10 -3.54 -2.43
CA SER A 222 33.70 -3.89 -2.16
C SER A 222 33.30 -3.62 -0.72
N VAL A 223 32.01 -3.36 -0.53
CA VAL A 223 31.39 -3.15 0.78
C VAL A 223 30.85 -4.49 1.27
N PHE A 224 31.18 -4.87 2.50
CA PHE A 224 30.68 -6.12 3.09
C PHE A 224 29.34 -5.92 3.78
N GLY A 225 28.38 -6.78 3.45
CA GLY A 225 27.05 -6.77 4.07
C GLY A 225 26.46 -8.16 4.25
N ILE A 226 25.29 -8.17 4.87
CA ILE A 226 24.49 -9.39 5.14
C ILE A 226 23.07 -9.18 4.65
N ASP A 227 22.32 -10.25 4.46
CA ASP A 227 20.87 -10.19 4.37
C ASP A 227 20.22 -11.02 5.48
N VAL A 228 19.09 -10.53 6.00
CA VAL A 228 18.45 -11.08 7.21
C VAL A 228 16.94 -11.05 7.13
N SER A 229 16.31 -11.98 7.84
CA SER A 229 14.85 -12.18 7.93
C SER A 229 14.47 -12.79 9.28
N LYS A 230 13.20 -13.23 9.44
CA LYS A 230 12.77 -14.04 10.59
C LYS A 230 13.63 -15.27 10.85
N TRP A 231 14.26 -15.83 9.81
CA TRP A 231 15.08 -17.04 9.93
C TRP A 231 16.35 -16.82 10.77
N ASN A 232 16.82 -15.57 10.88
CA ASN A 232 17.99 -15.21 11.69
C ASN A 232 17.66 -14.94 13.16
N LYS A 233 16.37 -14.86 13.51
CA LYS A 233 15.85 -14.66 14.87
C LYS A 233 16.38 -13.36 15.48
N GLU A 234 16.74 -13.41 16.76
CA GLU A 234 17.28 -12.31 17.55
C GLU A 234 18.70 -11.93 17.12
N ILE A 235 18.91 -10.65 16.83
CA ILE A 235 20.19 -10.08 16.35
C ILE A 235 20.69 -8.99 17.30
N ASP A 236 21.95 -9.13 17.76
CA ASP A 236 22.68 -8.06 18.45
C ASP A 236 23.40 -7.17 17.42
N TRP A 237 22.71 -6.12 16.99
CA TRP A 237 23.19 -5.23 15.92
C TRP A 237 24.46 -4.45 16.27
N GLN A 238 24.74 -4.23 17.55
CA GLN A 238 25.98 -3.58 17.98
C GLN A 238 27.19 -4.49 17.74
N LYS A 239 27.04 -5.79 18.05
CA LYS A 239 28.07 -6.79 17.73
C LYS A 239 28.21 -7.00 16.22
N VAL A 240 27.09 -7.03 15.48
CA VAL A 240 27.12 -7.12 14.01
C VAL A 240 27.90 -5.96 13.40
N LYS A 241 27.65 -4.72 13.86
CA LYS A 241 28.42 -3.56 13.44
C LYS A 241 29.90 -3.69 13.80
N ALA A 242 30.21 -4.12 15.02
CA ALA A 242 31.58 -4.32 15.48
C ALA A 242 32.32 -5.44 14.73
N ALA A 243 31.59 -6.44 14.22
CA ALA A 243 32.10 -7.48 13.32
C ALA A 243 32.41 -6.96 11.91
N GLY A 244 32.12 -5.69 11.64
CA GLY A 244 32.48 -5.00 10.40
C GLY A 244 31.44 -5.12 9.30
N VAL A 245 30.18 -5.46 9.62
CA VAL A 245 29.06 -5.38 8.69
C VAL A 245 28.74 -3.91 8.41
N GLU A 246 28.73 -3.53 7.13
CA GLU A 246 28.59 -2.14 6.70
C GLU A 246 27.17 -1.81 6.24
N TYR A 247 26.46 -2.81 5.70
CA TYR A 247 25.05 -2.74 5.36
C TYR A 247 24.32 -4.06 5.63
N ALA A 248 22.99 -3.99 5.70
CA ALA A 248 22.10 -5.15 5.73
C ALA A 248 20.92 -4.95 4.75
N ILE A 249 20.58 -5.99 3.99
CA ILE A 249 19.33 -6.06 3.22
C ILE A 249 18.32 -6.87 4.04
N ILE A 250 17.23 -6.24 4.48
CA ILE A 250 16.33 -6.82 5.49
C ILE A 250 15.02 -7.23 4.83
N ARG A 251 14.54 -8.46 5.08
CA ARG A 251 13.23 -8.90 4.58
C ARG A 251 12.14 -8.08 5.25
N CYS A 252 11.32 -7.40 4.46
CA CYS A 252 10.13 -6.71 4.97
C CYS A 252 8.87 -7.56 4.93
N GLY A 253 8.82 -8.51 4.01
CA GLY A 253 7.66 -9.35 3.85
C GLY A 253 7.83 -10.32 2.69
N TYR A 254 6.75 -11.05 2.47
CA TYR A 254 6.65 -12.01 1.40
C TYR A 254 5.22 -12.08 0.89
N ARG A 255 5.07 -12.57 -0.34
CA ARG A 255 3.78 -13.04 -0.81
C ARG A 255 3.69 -14.54 -0.63
N GLY A 256 2.62 -14.98 0.02
CA GLY A 256 2.40 -16.38 0.35
C GLY A 256 2.36 -17.28 -0.89
N ALA A 257 3.07 -18.40 -0.82
CA ALA A 257 3.17 -19.38 -1.90
C ALA A 257 1.84 -20.07 -2.25
N SER A 258 0.91 -20.14 -1.29
CA SER A 258 -0.37 -20.85 -1.44
C SER A 258 -1.53 -19.88 -1.71
N THR A 259 -1.84 -19.00 -0.76
CA THR A 259 -3.00 -18.09 -0.90
C THR A 259 -2.67 -16.82 -1.68
N GLY A 260 -1.38 -16.47 -1.78
CA GLY A 260 -0.99 -15.17 -2.33
C GLY A 260 -1.17 -14.00 -1.38
N ALA A 261 -1.40 -14.24 -0.09
CA ALA A 261 -1.49 -13.17 0.90
C ALA A 261 -0.19 -12.36 0.97
N LEU A 262 -0.30 -11.04 1.15
CA LEU A 262 0.84 -10.21 1.53
C LEU A 262 1.08 -10.39 3.02
N VAL A 263 2.29 -10.75 3.42
CA VAL A 263 2.61 -11.02 4.83
C VAL A 263 3.86 -10.27 5.25
N GLU A 264 3.77 -9.52 6.34
CA GLU A 264 4.93 -8.82 6.93
C GLU A 264 5.87 -9.82 7.61
N ASP A 265 7.18 -9.65 7.43
CA ASP A 265 8.16 -10.42 8.20
C ASP A 265 8.13 -9.95 9.66
N PRO A 266 7.87 -10.83 10.65
CA PRO A 266 7.68 -10.42 12.05
C PRO A 266 8.95 -9.84 12.71
N TYR A 267 10.12 -9.98 12.09
CA TYR A 267 11.36 -9.38 12.56
C TYR A 267 11.71 -8.09 11.82
N PHE A 268 10.96 -7.69 10.78
CA PHE A 268 11.28 -6.53 9.94
C PHE A 268 11.47 -5.24 10.75
N GLU A 269 10.43 -4.80 11.46
CA GLU A 269 10.44 -3.53 12.21
C GLU A 269 11.62 -3.49 13.20
N LYS A 270 11.80 -4.59 13.93
CA LYS A 270 12.87 -4.74 14.91
C LYS A 270 14.25 -4.70 14.25
N ASN A 271 14.43 -5.39 13.13
CA ASN A 271 15.71 -5.45 12.42
C ASN A 271 16.07 -4.09 11.81
N ILE A 272 15.15 -3.47 11.07
CA ILE A 272 15.44 -2.21 10.37
C ILE A 272 15.73 -1.08 11.36
N LYS A 273 14.98 -1.01 12.46
CA LYS A 273 15.22 -0.04 13.53
C LYS A 273 16.58 -0.25 14.20
N ASN A 274 16.84 -1.45 14.70
CA ASN A 274 18.06 -1.72 15.47
C ASN A 274 19.33 -1.68 14.61
N ALA A 275 19.25 -2.07 13.33
CA ALA A 275 20.34 -1.93 12.37
C ALA A 275 20.68 -0.45 12.13
N THR A 276 19.64 0.37 11.89
CA THR A 276 19.78 1.82 11.68
C THR A 276 20.39 2.48 12.93
N GLU A 277 19.90 2.16 14.12
CA GLU A 277 20.42 2.67 15.39
C GLU A 277 21.88 2.26 15.67
N ALA A 278 22.29 1.07 15.20
CA ALA A 278 23.68 0.62 15.26
C ALA A 278 24.59 1.25 14.18
N GLY A 279 24.04 2.08 13.29
CA GLY A 279 24.78 2.71 12.19
C GLY A 279 25.15 1.73 11.08
N VAL A 280 24.39 0.63 10.92
CA VAL A 280 24.42 -0.24 9.74
C VAL A 280 23.50 0.37 8.68
N ARG A 281 23.98 0.53 7.44
CA ARG A 281 23.13 1.02 6.34
C ARG A 281 22.10 -0.04 5.97
N VAL A 282 20.89 0.35 5.61
CA VAL A 282 19.79 -0.59 5.36
C VAL A 282 19.28 -0.50 3.93
N GLY A 283 19.04 -1.67 3.34
CA GLY A 283 18.16 -1.90 2.19
C GLY A 283 17.11 -2.92 2.59
N VAL A 284 16.17 -3.21 1.68
CA VAL A 284 15.06 -4.10 1.98
C VAL A 284 14.82 -5.04 0.82
N TYR A 285 14.34 -6.25 1.11
CA TYR A 285 13.84 -7.14 0.09
C TYR A 285 12.44 -7.66 0.41
N PHE A 286 11.72 -8.06 -0.63
CA PHE A 286 10.42 -8.68 -0.57
C PHE A 286 10.42 -9.97 -1.38
N PHE A 287 10.12 -11.11 -0.73
CA PHE A 287 10.06 -12.41 -1.39
C PHE A 287 8.76 -12.52 -2.20
N THR A 288 8.87 -12.56 -3.51
CA THR A 288 7.70 -12.54 -4.40
C THR A 288 7.16 -13.93 -4.67
N GLN A 289 5.84 -14.02 -4.69
CA GLN A 289 5.10 -15.09 -5.36
C GLN A 289 4.07 -14.47 -6.30
N ALA A 290 4.25 -13.22 -6.75
CA ALA A 290 3.37 -12.57 -7.71
C ALA A 290 3.29 -13.36 -9.02
N THR A 291 2.07 -13.57 -9.49
CA THR A 291 1.76 -14.23 -10.76
C THR A 291 1.36 -13.22 -11.84
N THR A 292 1.11 -11.97 -11.45
CA THR A 292 0.74 -10.87 -12.34
C THR A 292 1.50 -9.57 -11.98
N PRO A 293 1.68 -8.66 -12.94
CA PRO A 293 2.18 -7.31 -12.67
C PRO A 293 1.37 -6.53 -11.63
N VAL A 294 0.06 -6.80 -11.51
CA VAL A 294 -0.81 -6.14 -10.52
C VAL A 294 -0.39 -6.53 -9.11
N GLU A 295 -0.19 -7.82 -8.87
CA GLU A 295 0.31 -8.31 -7.58
C GLU A 295 1.70 -7.76 -7.26
N ALA A 296 2.55 -7.55 -8.26
CA ALA A 296 3.87 -6.92 -8.08
C ALA A 296 3.77 -5.45 -7.64
N VAL A 297 2.77 -4.70 -8.14
CA VAL A 297 2.48 -3.32 -7.70
C VAL A 297 2.05 -3.29 -6.24
N GLU A 298 1.27 -4.28 -5.80
CA GLU A 298 0.86 -4.41 -4.39
C GLU A 298 2.04 -4.72 -3.47
N GLU A 299 2.91 -5.66 -3.88
CA GLU A 299 4.14 -5.98 -3.17
C GLU A 299 5.02 -4.73 -3.02
N ALA A 300 5.24 -4.00 -4.12
CA ALA A 300 5.99 -2.74 -4.09
C ALA A 300 5.31 -1.69 -3.20
N SER A 301 3.97 -1.61 -3.21
CA SER A 301 3.24 -0.67 -2.36
C SER A 301 3.39 -0.99 -0.87
N MET A 302 3.36 -2.27 -0.50
CA MET A 302 3.61 -2.71 0.87
C MET A 302 5.05 -2.36 1.30
N VAL A 303 6.04 -2.65 0.45
CA VAL A 303 7.44 -2.30 0.71
C VAL A 303 7.58 -0.80 0.98
N LEU A 304 6.98 0.04 0.13
CA LEU A 304 7.06 1.50 0.27
C LEU A 304 6.37 2.01 1.54
N MET A 305 5.23 1.43 1.92
CA MET A 305 4.57 1.77 3.18
C MET A 305 5.48 1.44 4.37
N LEU A 306 6.02 0.22 4.41
CA LEU A 306 6.87 -0.24 5.51
C LEU A 306 8.20 0.55 5.61
N CYS A 307 8.72 1.03 4.47
CA CYS A 307 9.99 1.74 4.40
C CYS A 307 9.89 3.25 4.63
N ASN A 308 8.72 3.87 4.47
CA ASN A 308 8.58 5.35 4.40
C ASN A 308 9.10 6.11 5.63
N GLN A 309 9.16 5.46 6.79
CA GLN A 309 9.59 6.01 8.06
C GLN A 309 11.10 5.84 8.33
N TYR A 310 11.81 5.12 7.46
CA TYR A 310 13.22 4.77 7.63
C TYR A 310 14.11 5.41 6.57
N LYS A 311 15.36 5.67 6.94
CA LYS A 311 16.37 6.13 5.99
C LYS A 311 16.93 4.93 5.22
N ILE A 312 16.33 4.64 4.06
CA ILE A 312 16.80 3.61 3.15
C ILE A 312 18.06 4.10 2.43
N SER A 313 19.14 3.33 2.50
CA SER A 313 20.44 3.65 1.89
C SER A 313 20.84 2.66 0.80
N PHE A 314 20.24 1.48 0.74
CA PHE A 314 20.44 0.47 -0.29
C PHE A 314 19.12 0.22 -1.06
N PRO A 315 19.16 -0.39 -2.25
CA PRO A 315 17.96 -0.61 -3.05
C PRO A 315 16.88 -1.43 -2.34
N LEU A 316 15.65 -1.26 -2.83
CA LEU A 316 14.50 -2.10 -2.50
C LEU A 316 14.42 -3.23 -3.54
N TYR A 317 14.71 -4.45 -3.11
CA TYR A 317 14.82 -5.61 -3.99
C TYR A 317 13.51 -6.41 -4.05
N ILE A 318 13.09 -6.77 -5.26
CA ILE A 318 12.22 -7.93 -5.45
C ILE A 318 13.10 -9.19 -5.45
N ASP A 319 12.81 -10.11 -4.55
CA ASP A 319 13.45 -11.40 -4.47
C ASP A 319 12.59 -12.42 -5.21
N THR A 320 13.10 -12.90 -6.36
CA THR A 320 12.42 -13.88 -7.22
C THR A 320 13.17 -15.22 -7.24
N GLU A 321 12.58 -16.18 -6.56
CA GLU A 321 13.06 -17.56 -6.44
C GLU A 321 11.85 -18.53 -6.43
N GLY A 322 12.13 -19.83 -6.48
CA GLY A 322 11.09 -20.85 -6.34
C GLY A 322 10.73 -21.11 -4.89
N ALA A 323 9.47 -21.49 -4.64
CA ALA A 323 8.97 -21.85 -3.31
C ALA A 323 8.89 -23.37 -3.12
N GLY A 324 9.86 -24.12 -3.68
CA GLY A 324 9.95 -25.58 -3.50
C GLY A 324 9.14 -26.42 -4.49
N GLY A 325 8.80 -25.85 -5.64
CA GLY A 325 8.10 -26.53 -6.73
C GLY A 325 6.57 -26.59 -6.60
N ASN A 326 6.02 -26.02 -5.53
CA ASN A 326 4.56 -25.95 -5.29
C ASN A 326 4.05 -24.51 -5.12
N GLY A 327 4.94 -23.51 -5.23
CA GLY A 327 4.56 -22.11 -5.19
C GLY A 327 3.77 -21.71 -6.42
N ARG A 328 2.81 -20.80 -6.22
CA ARG A 328 2.00 -20.25 -7.31
C ARG A 328 2.83 -19.54 -8.40
N ALA A 329 4.04 -19.05 -8.09
CA ALA A 329 4.94 -18.42 -9.06
C ALA A 329 5.97 -19.37 -9.71
N ASP A 330 6.11 -20.61 -9.21
CA ASP A 330 7.15 -21.55 -9.66
C ASP A 330 7.00 -21.93 -11.14
N GLY A 331 5.74 -22.01 -11.60
CA GLY A 331 5.36 -22.40 -12.95
C GLY A 331 5.35 -21.28 -13.99
N LEU A 332 5.64 -20.03 -13.60
CA LEU A 332 5.55 -18.89 -14.54
C LEU A 332 6.56 -19.01 -15.68
N ASP A 333 6.14 -18.58 -16.87
CA ASP A 333 7.05 -18.42 -18.00
C ASP A 333 8.00 -17.21 -17.78
N VAL A 334 9.04 -17.13 -18.62
CA VAL A 334 10.09 -16.10 -18.53
C VAL A 334 9.52 -14.69 -18.75
N GLU A 335 8.58 -14.53 -19.68
CA GLU A 335 8.02 -13.24 -20.03
C GLU A 335 7.16 -12.68 -18.88
N THR A 336 6.26 -13.50 -18.34
CA THR A 336 5.40 -13.14 -17.22
C THR A 336 6.21 -12.82 -15.96
N ARG A 337 7.20 -13.66 -15.63
CA ARG A 337 8.07 -13.43 -14.47
C ARG A 337 8.90 -12.14 -14.62
N THR A 338 9.41 -11.89 -15.82
CA THR A 338 10.14 -10.63 -16.09
C THR A 338 9.20 -9.43 -15.94
N ALA A 339 7.96 -9.52 -16.44
CA ALA A 339 6.98 -8.44 -16.31
C ALA A 339 6.61 -8.13 -14.86
N VAL A 340 6.50 -9.16 -14.01
CA VAL A 340 6.33 -9.01 -12.54
C VAL A 340 7.50 -8.24 -11.93
N CYS A 341 8.74 -8.64 -12.23
CA CYS A 341 9.94 -7.95 -11.72
C CYS A 341 10.00 -6.48 -12.19
N THR A 342 9.72 -6.24 -13.48
CA THR A 342 9.67 -4.89 -14.04
C THR A 342 8.61 -4.04 -13.35
N ALA A 343 7.39 -4.56 -13.16
CA ALA A 343 6.29 -3.83 -12.54
C ALA A 343 6.59 -3.41 -11.09
N PHE A 344 7.21 -4.31 -10.32
CA PHE A 344 7.70 -3.99 -8.98
C PHE A 344 8.72 -2.85 -9.04
N CYS A 345 9.76 -3.00 -9.87
CA CYS A 345 10.85 -2.04 -9.95
C CYS A 345 10.39 -0.65 -10.42
N GLU A 346 9.54 -0.59 -11.46
CA GLU A 346 8.97 0.68 -11.93
C GLU A 346 8.14 1.37 -10.83
N THR A 347 7.38 0.60 -10.05
CA THR A 347 6.57 1.16 -8.94
C THR A 347 7.46 1.76 -7.85
N ILE A 348 8.56 1.08 -7.50
CA ILE A 348 9.55 1.56 -6.53
C ILE A 348 10.25 2.84 -7.04
N GLU A 349 10.71 2.85 -8.29
CA GLU A 349 11.41 4.01 -8.88
C GLU A 349 10.49 5.23 -9.02
N ASN A 350 9.22 5.01 -9.39
CA ASN A 350 8.21 6.07 -9.43
C ASN A 350 7.97 6.72 -8.07
N ALA A 351 8.21 6.00 -6.97
CA ALA A 351 8.16 6.52 -5.61
C ALA A 351 9.47 7.21 -5.16
N GLY A 352 10.50 7.25 -6.01
CA GLY A 352 11.77 7.93 -5.77
C GLY A 352 12.84 7.10 -5.06
N TYR A 353 12.66 5.78 -4.96
CA TYR A 353 13.64 4.85 -4.39
C TYR A 353 14.41 4.13 -5.50
N THR A 354 15.61 3.64 -5.19
CA THR A 354 16.34 2.74 -6.10
C THR A 354 15.74 1.34 -6.01
N ALA A 355 15.35 0.77 -7.15
CA ALA A 355 14.86 -0.60 -7.25
C ALA A 355 15.95 -1.60 -7.63
N GLY A 356 15.74 -2.86 -7.27
CA GLY A 356 16.59 -3.94 -7.75
C GLY A 356 15.88 -5.28 -7.81
N VAL A 357 16.52 -6.24 -8.49
CA VAL A 357 16.10 -7.63 -8.58
C VAL A 357 17.18 -8.51 -7.96
N TYR A 358 16.77 -9.35 -7.02
CA TYR A 358 17.57 -10.45 -6.54
C TYR A 358 17.13 -11.74 -7.22
N ALA A 359 18.12 -12.51 -7.69
CA ALA A 359 17.89 -13.82 -8.27
C ALA A 359 19.21 -14.61 -8.33
N SER A 360 19.10 -15.94 -8.26
CA SER A 360 20.24 -16.82 -8.48
C SER A 360 20.71 -16.79 -9.94
N LYS A 361 21.97 -17.18 -10.18
CA LYS A 361 22.54 -17.30 -11.53
C LYS A 361 21.65 -18.13 -12.46
N ASN A 362 21.09 -19.23 -11.99
CA ASN A 362 20.22 -20.11 -12.79
C ASN A 362 18.92 -19.41 -13.18
N TRP A 363 18.38 -18.57 -12.29
CA TRP A 363 17.20 -17.76 -12.58
C TRP A 363 17.50 -16.64 -13.57
N LEU A 364 18.59 -15.90 -13.37
CA LEU A 364 19.03 -14.84 -14.27
C LEU A 364 19.42 -15.32 -15.67
N THR A 365 19.71 -16.62 -15.84
CA THR A 365 20.09 -17.20 -17.14
C THR A 365 18.99 -18.01 -17.82
N GLY A 366 18.04 -18.57 -17.05
CA GLY A 366 17.02 -19.48 -17.58
C GLY A 366 15.57 -19.17 -17.23
N LYS A 367 15.30 -18.28 -16.26
CA LYS A 367 13.94 -17.97 -15.77
C LYS A 367 13.52 -16.51 -15.96
N LEU A 368 14.48 -15.63 -16.26
CA LEU A 368 14.30 -14.20 -16.45
C LEU A 368 14.95 -13.73 -17.74
N ASP A 369 14.39 -12.69 -18.35
CA ASP A 369 15.07 -11.91 -19.38
C ASP A 369 15.90 -10.82 -18.69
N ALA A 370 17.11 -11.18 -18.26
CA ALA A 370 18.01 -10.28 -17.53
C ALA A 370 18.38 -9.01 -18.32
N GLN A 371 18.30 -9.03 -19.66
CA GLN A 371 18.57 -7.84 -20.46
C GLN A 371 17.50 -6.76 -20.20
N LYS A 372 16.22 -7.14 -20.09
CA LYS A 372 15.14 -6.21 -19.76
C LYS A 372 15.25 -5.63 -18.35
N LEU A 373 15.89 -6.36 -17.44
CA LEU A 373 16.10 -5.95 -16.05
C LEU A 373 17.40 -5.17 -15.82
N SER A 374 18.25 -5.04 -16.84
CA SER A 374 19.52 -4.28 -16.77
C SER A 374 19.43 -2.80 -16.37
N PRO A 375 18.28 -2.09 -16.48
CA PRO A 375 18.14 -0.75 -15.90
C PRO A 375 18.14 -0.74 -14.36
N TYR A 376 17.78 -1.85 -13.73
CA TYR A 376 17.65 -1.96 -12.26
C TYR A 376 18.90 -2.56 -11.65
N SER A 377 19.06 -2.38 -10.33
CA SER A 377 20.17 -3.02 -9.62
C SER A 377 20.01 -4.53 -9.61
N VAL A 378 21.07 -5.28 -9.93
CA VAL A 378 21.05 -6.75 -9.88
C VAL A 378 21.86 -7.25 -8.69
N TRP A 379 21.19 -7.95 -7.80
CA TRP A 379 21.78 -8.68 -6.68
C TRP A 379 21.84 -10.18 -7.04
N LEU A 380 23.02 -10.63 -7.43
CA LEU A 380 23.27 -11.99 -7.92
C LEU A 380 23.47 -12.95 -6.74
N ALA A 381 22.71 -14.04 -6.68
CA ALA A 381 23.04 -15.18 -5.84
C ALA A 381 23.86 -16.22 -6.63
N GLN A 382 25.08 -16.48 -6.18
CA GLN A 382 25.89 -17.57 -6.72
C GLN A 382 26.92 -18.01 -5.67
N TYR A 383 26.73 -19.19 -5.09
CA TYR A 383 27.63 -19.70 -4.05
C TYR A 383 28.85 -20.36 -4.71
N SER A 384 29.89 -19.55 -4.92
CA SER A 384 31.15 -19.99 -5.51
C SER A 384 32.31 -19.11 -5.05
N GLY A 385 33.55 -19.56 -5.24
CA GLY A 385 34.73 -18.74 -4.92
C GLY A 385 34.90 -17.54 -5.84
N LYS A 386 34.23 -17.53 -7.00
CA LYS A 386 34.17 -16.42 -7.95
C LYS A 386 32.88 -16.50 -8.78
N PRO A 387 32.21 -15.37 -9.11
CA PRO A 387 31.06 -15.38 -10.00
C PRO A 387 31.42 -15.89 -11.40
N SER A 388 30.55 -16.75 -11.95
CA SER A 388 30.64 -17.25 -13.33
C SER A 388 29.55 -16.67 -14.24
N TYR A 389 28.57 -15.97 -13.65
CA TYR A 389 27.55 -15.22 -14.37
C TYR A 389 28.20 -14.16 -15.31
N GLN A 390 27.70 -14.08 -16.54
CA GLN A 390 28.26 -13.21 -17.59
C GLN A 390 27.51 -11.88 -17.75
N GLY A 391 26.36 -11.72 -17.08
CA GLY A 391 25.61 -10.47 -17.06
C GLY A 391 26.19 -9.48 -16.04
N THR A 392 25.63 -8.27 -16.02
CA THR A 392 25.98 -7.23 -15.05
C THR A 392 25.29 -7.48 -13.71
N TYR A 393 25.99 -7.19 -12.62
CA TYR A 393 25.48 -7.24 -11.26
C TYR A 393 26.19 -6.21 -10.40
N ASP A 394 25.46 -5.65 -9.43
CA ASP A 394 25.95 -4.63 -8.50
C ASP A 394 26.30 -5.21 -7.14
N MET A 395 25.66 -6.33 -6.80
CA MET A 395 25.85 -7.03 -5.54
C MET A 395 25.91 -8.54 -5.78
N TRP A 396 26.68 -9.23 -4.95
CA TRP A 396 26.86 -10.67 -5.03
C TRP A 396 26.69 -11.32 -3.66
N GLN A 397 25.68 -12.19 -3.53
CA GLN A 397 25.54 -13.13 -2.42
C GLN A 397 26.40 -14.36 -2.73
N TYR A 398 27.47 -14.52 -1.95
CA TYR A 398 28.52 -15.50 -2.26
C TYR A 398 28.52 -16.72 -1.34
N THR A 399 27.77 -16.67 -0.23
CA THR A 399 27.54 -17.82 0.65
C THR A 399 26.28 -17.62 1.47
N SER A 400 25.71 -18.75 1.85
CA SER A 400 24.54 -18.89 2.70
C SER A 400 24.88 -19.38 4.13
N ALA A 401 26.17 -19.60 4.38
CA ALA A 401 26.71 -20.33 5.53
C ALA A 401 27.74 -19.51 6.33
N GLY A 402 27.64 -18.18 6.27
CA GLY A 402 28.46 -17.26 7.06
C GLY A 402 28.13 -17.30 8.55
N THR A 403 29.05 -16.78 9.37
CA THR A 403 28.86 -16.60 10.82
C THR A 403 29.29 -15.20 11.24
N VAL A 404 28.46 -14.51 12.02
CA VAL A 404 28.70 -13.14 12.50
C VAL A 404 28.43 -13.08 13.99
N ASP A 405 29.35 -12.46 14.74
CA ASP A 405 29.10 -12.22 16.17
C ASP A 405 27.87 -11.32 16.33
N GLY A 406 26.93 -11.77 17.17
CA GLY A 406 25.61 -11.16 17.33
C GLY A 406 24.47 -11.87 16.60
N ILE A 407 24.75 -12.86 15.74
CA ILE A 407 23.72 -13.70 15.10
C ILE A 407 23.98 -15.16 15.43
N SER A 408 22.95 -15.88 15.90
CA SER A 408 23.08 -17.26 16.38
C SER A 408 22.92 -18.34 15.29
N THR A 409 22.42 -17.95 14.13
CA THR A 409 22.20 -18.81 12.97
C THR A 409 23.30 -18.62 11.92
N LEU A 410 23.24 -19.40 10.84
CA LEU A 410 23.98 -19.06 9.62
C LEU A 410 23.42 -17.77 9.02
N VAL A 411 24.28 -17.07 8.29
CA VAL A 411 24.00 -15.75 7.71
C VAL A 411 24.47 -15.72 6.27
N ASP A 412 23.63 -15.16 5.41
CA ASP A 412 23.96 -14.90 4.02
C ASP A 412 24.93 -13.71 3.92
N PHE A 413 26.04 -13.92 3.19
CA PHE A 413 27.07 -12.89 3.04
C PHE A 413 27.07 -12.31 1.64
N ASN A 414 27.19 -10.98 1.61
CA ASN A 414 27.16 -10.19 0.40
C ASN A 414 28.39 -9.31 0.28
N VAL A 415 28.77 -9.07 -0.97
CA VAL A 415 29.60 -7.94 -1.35
C VAL A 415 28.83 -7.04 -2.30
N SER A 416 28.83 -5.74 -2.02
CA SER A 416 28.36 -4.73 -2.97
C SER A 416 29.55 -4.05 -3.64
N TYR A 417 29.46 -3.91 -4.96
CA TYR A 417 30.41 -3.18 -5.79
C TYR A 417 30.00 -1.72 -5.99
N MET A 418 28.85 -1.34 -5.43
CA MET A 418 28.27 -0.01 -5.48
C MET A 418 28.30 0.61 -4.08
N ASP A 419 28.54 1.91 -4.01
CA ASP A 419 28.40 2.69 -2.77
C ASP A 419 27.22 3.64 -2.96
N TYR A 420 26.05 3.19 -2.49
CA TYR A 420 24.77 3.91 -2.58
C TYR A 420 24.68 5.06 -1.56
#